data_AF-A0AAW0C4Z6-F1
#
_entry.id   AF-A0AAW0C4Z6-F1
#
_cell.length_a   1.000
_cell.length_b   1.000
_cell.length_c   1.000
_cell.angle_alpha   90.00
_cell.angle_beta   90.00
_cell.angle_gamma   90.00
#
_symmetry.space_group_name_H-M   'P 1'
#
loop_
_entity.id
_entity.type
_entity.pdbx_description
1 polymer ?
#
loop_
_entity_poly.entity_id
_entity_poly.type
_entity_poly.pdbx_seq_one_letter_code
_entity_poly.pdbx_strand_id
1 'polypeptide(L)'
;MSLGRGARAMALRHAAQKVMTGSVNLAIRCSDGTKVHLKRVDRDEHRTILHLNSLPKAPENRTVPLIENIILDDDTIVIVMPSLKSFHQDPDFVGAKALVSAVHELMLGIDFMHKHNVAHQ
;
A
#
# COMPACT_ATOMS: atom_id res chain seq x y z
N MET A 1 -27.44 8.68 -16.94
CA MET A 1 -27.44 7.24 -17.24
C MET A 1 -26.37 6.58 -16.37
N SER A 2 -26.78 6.00 -15.23
CA SER A 2 -25.86 5.51 -14.19
C SER A 2 -25.49 4.05 -14.47
N LEU A 3 -24.22 3.77 -14.74
CA LEU A 3 -23.72 2.39 -14.88
C LEU A 3 -23.90 1.67 -13.53
N GLY A 4 -24.61 0.53 -13.55
CA GLY A 4 -24.83 -0.32 -12.38
C GLY A 4 -23.52 -0.76 -11.74
N ARG A 5 -23.53 -1.00 -10.41
CA ARG A 5 -22.33 -1.31 -9.59
C ARG A 5 -21.44 -2.40 -10.20
N GLY A 6 -22.03 -3.42 -10.85
CA GLY A 6 -21.29 -4.50 -11.53
C GLY A 6 -20.52 -4.04 -12.78
N ALA A 7 -21.07 -3.12 -13.57
CA ALA A 7 -20.40 -2.59 -14.77
C ALA A 7 -19.23 -1.65 -14.40
N ARG A 8 -19.36 -0.91 -13.29
CA ARG A 8 -18.26 -0.11 -12.72
C ARG A 8 -17.09 -0.97 -12.24
N ALA A 9 -17.38 -2.06 -11.51
CA ALA A 9 -16.35 -2.99 -11.06
C ALA A 9 -15.62 -3.66 -12.24
N MET A 10 -16.35 -4.04 -13.29
CA MET A 10 -15.77 -4.64 -14.51
C MET A 10 -14.91 -3.65 -15.31
N ALA A 11 -15.33 -2.39 -15.45
CA ALA A 11 -14.54 -1.36 -16.11
C ALA A 11 -13.26 -1.00 -15.33
N LEU A 12 -13.34 -0.96 -13.99
CA LEU A 12 -12.19 -0.83 -13.08
C LEU A 12 -11.21 -2.00 -13.24
N ARG A 13 -11.72 -3.23 -13.40
CA ARG A 13 -10.90 -4.42 -13.62
C ARG A 13 -10.06 -4.35 -14.90
N HIS A 14 -10.70 -4.03 -16.03
CA HIS A 14 -10.00 -3.91 -17.31
C HIS A 14 -9.00 -2.73 -17.35
N ALA A 15 -9.34 -1.60 -16.73
CA ALA A 15 -8.43 -0.46 -16.64
C ALA A 15 -7.23 -0.75 -15.73
N ALA A 16 -7.44 -1.40 -14.57
CA ALA A 16 -6.36 -1.76 -13.66
C ALA A 16 -5.38 -2.76 -14.30
N GLN A 17 -5.87 -3.78 -15.01
CA GLN A 17 -4.99 -4.81 -15.60
C GLN A 17 -4.13 -4.29 -16.76
N LYS A 18 -4.61 -3.28 -17.50
CA LYS A 18 -3.92 -2.69 -18.66
C LYS A 18 -2.91 -1.60 -18.30
N VAL A 19 -3.03 -0.98 -17.12
CA VAL A 19 -2.25 0.22 -16.72
C VAL A 19 -1.07 -0.09 -15.81
N MET A 20 -0.99 -1.30 -15.24
CA MET A 20 0.12 -1.65 -14.34
C MET A 20 1.40 -1.97 -15.12
N THR A 21 2.23 -0.94 -15.34
CA THR A 21 3.54 -1.08 -16.01
C THR A 21 4.69 -1.34 -15.02
N GLY A 22 4.42 -1.31 -13.71
CA GLY A 22 5.36 -1.65 -12.63
C GLY A 22 4.65 -2.25 -11.40
N SER A 23 5.41 -2.67 -10.38
CA SER A 23 4.86 -3.28 -9.16
C SER A 23 3.96 -2.32 -8.37
N VAL A 24 4.23 -1.01 -8.44
CA VAL A 24 3.46 0.05 -7.79
C VAL A 24 3.17 1.18 -8.79
N ASN A 25 1.91 1.61 -8.89
CA ASN A 25 1.46 2.62 -9.86
C ASN A 25 0.69 3.76 -9.15
N LEU A 26 0.91 5.00 -9.58
CA LEU A 26 0.17 6.16 -9.05
C LEU A 26 -1.22 6.27 -9.71
N ALA A 27 -2.25 6.54 -8.91
CA ALA A 27 -3.62 6.73 -9.36
C ALA A 27 -4.32 7.85 -8.57
N ILE A 28 -5.47 8.28 -9.07
CA ILE A 28 -6.38 9.21 -8.39
C ILE A 28 -7.66 8.46 -8.09
N ARG A 29 -8.06 8.43 -6.81
CA ARG A 29 -9.30 7.79 -6.38
C ARG A 29 -10.50 8.64 -6.80
N CYS A 30 -11.36 8.10 -7.66
CA CYS A 30 -12.47 8.86 -8.25
C CYS A 30 -13.53 9.34 -7.24
N SER A 31 -13.64 8.70 -6.07
CA SER A 31 -14.65 9.06 -5.07
C SER A 31 -14.35 10.37 -4.35
N ASP A 32 -13.08 10.75 -4.22
CA ASP A 32 -12.64 11.92 -3.43
C ASP A 32 -11.48 12.71 -4.05
N GLY A 33 -10.93 12.28 -5.19
CA GLY A 33 -9.82 12.95 -5.87
C GLY A 33 -8.45 12.73 -5.23
N THR A 34 -8.33 11.87 -4.22
CA THR A 34 -7.06 11.65 -3.49
C THR A 34 -6.06 10.83 -4.30
N LYS A 35 -4.78 11.22 -4.26
CA LYS A 35 -3.67 10.43 -4.84
C LYS A 35 -3.43 9.16 -4.02
N VAL A 36 -3.37 8.01 -4.70
CA VAL A 36 -3.13 6.71 -4.09
C VAL A 36 -2.10 5.93 -4.90
N HIS A 37 -1.44 4.97 -4.26
CA HIS A 37 -0.63 3.98 -4.96
C HIS A 37 -1.38 2.65 -5.05
N LEU A 38 -1.25 2.00 -6.20
CA LEU A 38 -1.81 0.69 -6.51
C LEU A 38 -0.66 -0.31 -6.64
N LYS A 39 -0.61 -1.32 -5.76
CA LYS A 39 0.39 -2.40 -5.84
C LYS A 39 -0.28 -3.72 -6.14
N ARG A 40 0.30 -4.49 -7.06
CA ARG A 40 -0.10 -5.89 -7.27
C ARG A 40 0.64 -6.73 -6.26
N VAL A 41 -0.09 -7.58 -5.56
CA VAL A 41 0.43 -8.48 -4.54
C VAL A 41 -0.08 -9.88 -4.81
N ASP A 42 0.70 -10.89 -4.42
CA ASP A 42 0.21 -12.27 -4.38
C ASP A 42 -0.67 -12.50 -3.14
N ARG A 43 -1.17 -13.74 -3.01
CA ARG A 43 -2.05 -14.15 -1.91
C ARG A 43 -1.35 -14.13 -0.55
N ASP A 44 -0.07 -14.46 -0.48
CA ASP A 44 0.67 -14.53 0.78
C ASP A 44 1.00 -13.14 1.32
N GLU A 45 1.45 -12.25 0.44
CA GLU A 45 1.64 -10.84 0.76
C GLU A 45 0.29 -10.19 1.14
N HIS A 46 -0.79 -10.48 0.41
CA HIS A 46 -2.13 -9.98 0.76
C HIS A 46 -2.60 -10.40 2.15
N ARG A 47 -2.43 -11.68 2.52
CA ARG A 47 -2.76 -12.17 3.87
C ARG A 47 -1.94 -11.46 4.94
N THR A 48 -0.66 -11.24 4.69
CA THR A 48 0.24 -10.54 5.60
C THR A 48 -0.21 -9.09 5.83
N ILE A 49 -0.56 -8.39 4.76
CA ILE A 49 -1.06 -7.01 4.83
C ILE A 49 -2.40 -6.96 5.59
N LEU A 50 -3.32 -7.88 5.31
CA LEU A 50 -4.59 -7.96 6.04
C LEU A 50 -4.37 -8.24 7.52
N HIS A 51 -3.44 -9.13 7.87
CA HIS A 51 -3.10 -9.41 9.25
C HIS A 51 -2.60 -8.14 9.95
N LEU A 52 -1.59 -7.47 9.41
CA LEU A 52 -1.02 -6.25 9.97
C LEU A 52 -2.05 -5.11 10.07
N ASN A 53 -2.93 -4.97 9.08
CA ASN A 53 -3.97 -3.94 9.06
C ASN A 53 -5.14 -4.24 10.01
N SER A 54 -5.31 -5.50 10.43
CA SER A 54 -6.31 -5.92 11.40
C SER A 54 -5.89 -5.68 12.85
N LEU A 55 -4.59 -5.47 13.10
CA LEU A 55 -4.06 -5.23 14.44
C LEU A 55 -4.58 -3.88 14.99
N PRO A 56 -4.73 -3.75 16.32
CA PRO A 56 -5.05 -2.47 16.94
C PRO A 56 -4.06 -1.39 16.53
N LYS A 57 -4.53 -0.14 16.42
CA LYS A 57 -3.65 1.00 16.14
C LYS A 57 -2.59 1.08 17.23
N ALA A 58 -1.33 0.89 16.84
CA ALA A 58 -0.17 0.95 17.70
C ALA A 58 0.79 2.03 17.16
N PRO A 59 1.34 2.91 18.00
CA PRO A 59 2.28 3.95 17.57
C PRO A 59 3.59 3.37 16.98
N GLU A 60 3.93 2.13 17.32
CA GLU A 60 5.06 1.39 16.78
C GLU A 60 4.78 0.81 15.40
N ASN A 61 3.51 0.68 15.00
CA ASN A 61 3.16 0.17 13.68
C ASN A 61 3.47 1.22 12.60
N ARG A 62 4.59 1.04 11.91
CA ARG A 62 5.04 1.91 10.79
C ARG A 62 4.72 1.34 9.42
N THR A 63 3.88 0.31 9.35
CA THR A 63 3.48 -0.29 8.08
C THR A 63 2.55 0.65 7.31
N VAL A 64 2.60 0.57 5.99
CA VAL A 64 1.73 1.37 5.12
C VAL A 64 0.29 0.87 5.30
N PRO A 65 -0.67 1.75 5.65
CA PRO A 65 -2.04 1.30 5.90
C PRO A 65 -2.72 0.86 4.60
N LEU A 66 -3.54 -0.18 4.70
CA LEU A 66 -4.38 -0.65 3.60
C LEU A 66 -5.65 0.21 3.53
N ILE A 67 -5.88 0.88 2.40
CA ILE A 67 -7.12 1.64 2.17
C ILE A 67 -8.22 0.71 1.66
N GLU A 68 -7.90 -0.10 0.65
CA GLU A 68 -8.83 -0.98 -0.07
C GLU A 68 -8.05 -2.10 -0.75
N ASN A 69 -8.69 -3.24 -0.99
CA ASN A 69 -8.18 -4.27 -1.89
C ASN A 69 -9.18 -4.54 -3.03
N ILE A 70 -8.66 -4.83 -4.21
CA ILE A 70 -9.43 -5.08 -5.43
C ILE A 70 -9.02 -6.46 -5.93
N ILE A 71 -9.98 -7.38 -5.92
CA ILE A 71 -9.81 -8.74 -6.46
C ILE A 71 -10.17 -8.68 -7.95
N LEU A 72 -9.15 -8.84 -8.80
CA LEU A 72 -9.31 -8.81 -10.26
C LEU A 72 -9.68 -10.20 -10.80
N ASP A 73 -8.90 -11.20 -10.40
CA ASP A 73 -9.06 -12.63 -10.67
C ASP A 73 -8.58 -13.44 -9.45
N ASP A 74 -8.57 -14.78 -9.52
CA ASP A 74 -8.26 -15.64 -8.37
C ASP A 74 -6.84 -15.44 -7.83
N ASP A 75 -5.89 -14.97 -8.65
CA ASP A 75 -4.47 -14.85 -8.27
C ASP A 75 -3.94 -13.41 -8.31
N THR A 76 -4.72 -12.46 -8.85
CA THR A 76 -4.33 -11.06 -8.98
C THR A 76 -5.09 -10.19 -8.01
N ILE A 77 -4.38 -9.79 -6.96
CA ILE A 77 -4.89 -8.87 -5.94
C ILE A 77 -4.17 -7.53 -6.11
N VAL A 78 -4.95 -6.45 -6.17
CA VAL A 78 -4.42 -5.08 -6.16
C VAL A 78 -4.79 -4.43 -4.84
N ILE A 79 -3.79 -3.96 -4.11
CA ILE A 79 -3.99 -3.16 -2.91
C ILE A 79 -3.92 -1.67 -3.24
N VAL A 80 -4.77 -0.90 -2.58
CA VAL A 80 -4.78 0.56 -2.60
C VAL A 80 -4.15 1.05 -1.31
N MET A 81 -3.09 1.84 -1.44
CA MET A 81 -2.35 2.41 -0.32
C MET A 81 -2.23 3.94 -0.47
N PRO A 82 -1.98 4.70 0.62
CA PRO A 82 -1.72 6.12 0.51
C PRO A 82 -0.57 6.42 -0.45
N SER A 83 -0.62 7.57 -1.12
CA SER A 83 0.53 8.05 -1.87
C SER A 83 1.65 8.42 -0.90
N LEU A 84 2.81 7.78 -1.07
CA LEU A 84 4.01 8.05 -0.27
C LEU A 84 4.94 8.99 -1.05
N LYS A 85 5.67 9.84 -0.34
CA LYS A 85 6.67 10.73 -0.94
C LYS A 85 7.75 9.88 -1.62
N SER A 86 8.11 10.22 -2.85
CA SER A 86 9.19 9.53 -3.57
C SER A 86 10.52 9.85 -2.92
N PHE A 87 11.32 8.81 -2.65
CA PHE A 87 12.66 8.95 -2.07
C PHE A 87 13.63 9.71 -2.99
N HIS A 88 13.38 9.68 -4.30
CA HIS A 88 14.27 10.28 -5.30
C HIS A 88 14.11 11.80 -5.45
N GLN A 89 13.08 12.40 -4.86
CA GLN A 89 12.77 13.83 -5.02
C GLN A 89 13.35 14.69 -3.89
N ASP A 90 14.64 14.49 -3.60
CA ASP A 90 15.37 15.18 -2.52
C ASP A 90 14.90 14.72 -1.14
N PRO A 91 15.53 13.69 -0.56
CA PRO A 91 15.18 13.27 0.77
C PRO A 91 15.64 14.34 1.76
N ASP A 92 14.72 14.82 2.61
CA ASP A 92 14.98 15.84 3.65
C ASP A 92 15.92 15.33 4.78
N PHE A 93 16.76 14.31 4.51
CA PHE A 93 17.77 13.82 5.44
C PHE A 93 18.95 14.78 5.52
N VAL A 94 18.70 15.98 6.04
CA VAL A 94 19.75 16.97 6.27
C VAL A 94 20.46 16.63 7.58
N GLY A 95 21.58 15.93 7.46
CA GLY A 95 22.52 15.64 8.54
C GLY A 95 22.26 14.34 9.32
N ALA A 96 23.23 13.99 10.18
CA ALA A 96 23.26 12.71 10.90
C ALA A 96 22.01 12.47 11.77
N LYS A 97 21.43 13.53 12.35
CA LYS A 97 20.21 13.41 13.17
C LYS A 97 19.03 12.88 12.37
N ALA A 98 18.81 13.40 11.16
CA ALA A 98 17.70 12.98 10.31
C ALA A 98 17.86 11.52 9.88
N LEU A 99 19.10 11.09 9.59
CA LEU A 99 19.41 9.69 9.29
C LEU A 99 19.14 8.76 10.49
N VAL A 100 19.64 9.12 11.67
CA VAL A 100 19.42 8.32 12.89
C VAL A 100 17.93 8.20 13.21
N SER A 101 17.17 9.29 13.07
CA SER A 101 15.72 9.24 13.19
C SER A 101 15.09 8.30 12.15
N ALA A 102 15.45 8.39 10.88
CA ALA A 102 14.91 7.51 9.84
C ALA A 102 15.15 6.02 10.13
N VAL A 103 16.39 5.68 10.54
CA VAL A 103 16.74 4.32 10.93
C VAL A 103 15.96 3.87 12.16
N HIS A 104 15.79 4.74 13.15
CA HIS A 104 14.97 4.45 14.33
C HIS A 104 13.51 4.14 13.96
N GLU A 105 12.90 4.97 13.11
CA GLU A 105 11.51 4.75 12.66
C GLU A 105 11.38 3.44 11.85
N LEU A 106 12.38 3.11 11.02
CA LEU A 106 12.43 1.83 10.30
C LEU A 106 12.52 0.64 11.28
N MET A 107 13.41 0.73 12.27
CA MET A 107 13.59 -0.32 13.26
C MET A 107 12.35 -0.55 14.12
N LEU A 108 11.62 0.51 14.49
CA LEU A 108 10.33 0.39 15.17
C LEU A 108 9.32 -0.40 14.33
N GLY A 109 9.25 -0.11 13.03
CA GLY A 109 8.38 -0.84 12.11
C GLY A 109 8.75 -2.32 11.99
N ILE A 110 10.05 -2.62 11.88
CA ILE A 110 10.56 -4.00 11.80
C ILE A 110 10.30 -4.76 13.09
N ASP A 111 10.60 -4.17 14.26
CA ASP A 111 10.33 -4.77 15.56
C ASP A 111 8.83 -5.05 15.76
N PHE A 112 7.97 -4.11 15.36
CA PHE A 112 6.52 -4.33 15.36
C PHE A 112 6.12 -5.52 14.49
N MET A 113 6.61 -5.61 13.26
CA MET A 113 6.33 -6.75 12.38
C MET A 113 6.80 -8.07 13.00
N HIS A 114 8.00 -8.11 13.57
CA HIS A 114 8.54 -9.31 14.22
C HIS A 114 7.73 -9.75 15.45
N LYS A 115 7.27 -8.81 16.28
CA LYS A 115 6.37 -9.10 17.42
C LYS A 115 5.04 -9.72 16.98
N HIS A 116 4.65 -9.51 15.72
CA HIS A 116 3.46 -10.08 15.10
C HIS A 116 3.77 -11.20 14.11
N ASN A 117 4.95 -11.83 14.21
CA ASN A 117 5.39 -12.97 13.39
C ASN A 117 5.42 -12.69 11.88
N VAL A 118 5.66 -11.43 11.49
CA VAL A 118 5.88 -11.03 10.11
C VAL A 118 7.33 -10.65 9.93
N ALA A 119 8.03 -11.33 9.00
CA ALA A 119 9.36 -10.93 8.56
C ALA A 119 9.26 -10.14 7.25
N HIS A 120 9.95 -9.01 7.17
CA HIS A 120 10.12 -8.28 5.90
C HIS A 120 11.29 -8.92 5.13
N GLN A 121 11.02 -9.42 3.92
CA GLN A 121 12.00 -10.11 3.05
C GLN A 121 12.43 -9.24 1.88
#